data_AF-A0A7S0J7I8-F1
#
_entry.id   AF-A0A7S0J7I8-F1
#
_cell.length_a   1.000
_cell.length_b   1.000
_cell.length_c   1.000
_cell.angle_alpha   90.00
_cell.angle_beta   90.00
_cell.angle_gamma   90.00
#
_symmetry.space_group_name_H-M   'P 1'
#
loop_
_entity.id
_entity.type
_entity.pdbx_description
1 polymer ?
#
loop_
_entity_poly.entity_id
_entity_poly.type
_entity_poly.pdbx_seq_one_letter_code
_entity_poly.pdbx_strand_id
1 'polypeptide(L)'
;EYAKIITDHPNVTALEPHEFFQRVRAGILPRFDVVVTASSVEHSGLGRYNDALNPWGDLIAIARAFCVSARHARLVIAVPTTFQRDAEHEATTEEEAMKFGTDWLGFNGARTYGPVRYPYLVTNWQFAHRVDPARANRTGCNPHCGKEPPAWGQIVYVFQKRDH
;
A
#
# COMPACT_ATOMS: atom_id res chain seq x y z
N GLU A 1 20.23 3.24 5.18
CA GLU A 1 19.28 4.29 4.74
C GLU A 1 19.34 4.42 3.23
N TYR A 2 18.23 4.84 2.62
CA TYR A 2 18.15 5.10 1.18
C TYR A 2 18.87 6.40 0.81
N ALA A 3 19.13 6.61 -0.48
CA ALA A 3 19.64 7.89 -0.96
C ALA A 3 18.62 9.01 -0.75
N LYS A 4 19.09 10.19 -0.36
CA LYS A 4 18.26 11.39 -0.21
C LYS A 4 17.57 11.75 -1.52
N ILE A 5 16.25 11.87 -1.49
CA ILE A 5 15.45 12.32 -2.64
C ILE A 5 15.48 13.85 -2.68
N ILE A 6 15.83 14.42 -3.83
CA ILE A 6 15.82 15.86 -4.08
C ILE A 6 14.69 16.15 -5.06
N THR A 7 13.87 17.16 -4.76
CA THR A 7 12.79 17.64 -5.63
C THR A 7 12.86 19.15 -5.72
N ASP A 8 12.62 19.68 -6.91
CA ASP A 8 12.51 21.10 -7.24
C ASP A 8 11.06 21.59 -7.25
N HIS A 9 10.09 20.67 -7.12
CA HIS A 9 8.67 21.02 -7.17
C HIS A 9 8.22 21.70 -5.86
N PRO A 10 7.64 22.91 -5.91
CA PRO A 10 7.38 23.73 -4.71
C PRO A 10 6.40 23.10 -3.72
N ASN A 11 5.51 22.22 -4.21
CA ASN A 11 4.50 21.54 -3.39
C ASN A 11 4.88 20.11 -2.98
N VAL A 12 6.12 19.67 -3.25
CA VAL A 12 6.60 18.34 -2.86
C VAL A 12 7.71 18.50 -1.85
N THR A 13 7.62 17.76 -0.75
CA THR A 13 8.68 17.69 0.25
C THR A 13 9.07 16.24 0.43
N ALA A 14 10.34 15.92 0.21
CA ALA A 14 10.90 14.62 0.52
C ALA A 14 11.59 14.68 1.89
N LEU A 15 11.30 13.70 2.75
CA LEU A 15 11.90 13.55 4.06
C LEU A 15 12.46 12.14 4.17
N GLU A 16 13.67 12.03 4.70
CA GLU A 16 14.22 10.73 5.07
C GLU A 16 13.47 10.18 6.31
N PRO A 17 13.44 8.85 6.53
CA PRO A 17 12.70 8.27 7.64
C PRO A 17 13.08 8.85 9.02
N HIS A 18 14.37 9.10 9.27
CA HIS A 18 14.82 9.69 10.52
C HIS A 18 14.35 11.14 10.69
N GLU A 19 14.38 11.93 9.61
CA GLU A 19 13.93 13.31 9.61
C GLU A 19 12.43 13.41 9.84
N PHE A 20 11.64 12.59 9.14
CA PHE A 20 10.20 12.50 9.34
C PHE A 20 9.87 12.19 10.80
N PHE A 21 10.53 11.18 11.38
CA PHE A 21 10.32 10.80 12.78
C PHE A 21 10.65 11.93 13.76
N GLN A 22 11.77 12.63 13.57
CA GLN A 22 12.15 13.76 14.41
C GLN A 22 11.12 14.89 14.34
N ARG A 23 10.63 15.23 13.13
CA ARG A 23 9.64 16.30 12.94
C ARG A 23 8.26 15.92 13.48
N VAL A 24 7.83 14.66 13.36
CA VAL A 24 6.61 14.16 14.02
C VAL A 24 6.73 14.29 15.54
N ARG A 25 7.84 13.83 16.11
CA ARG A 25 8.07 13.86 17.56
C ARG A 25 8.15 15.29 18.12
N ALA A 26 8.69 16.23 17.34
CA ALA A 26 8.74 17.63 17.68
C ALA A 26 7.40 18.37 17.51
N GLY A 27 6.35 17.70 17.00
CA GLY A 27 5.04 18.33 16.74
C GLY A 27 5.04 19.31 15.56
N ILE A 28 6.03 19.21 14.67
CA ILE A 28 6.19 20.12 13.52
C ILE A 28 5.29 19.69 12.35
N LEU A 29 5.16 18.37 12.14
CA LEU A 29 4.36 17.86 11.03
C LEU A 29 2.87 17.77 11.40
N PRO A 30 1.96 18.14 10.49
CA PRO A 30 0.54 17.93 10.69
C PRO A 30 0.19 16.45 10.66
N ARG A 31 -1.06 16.13 10.96
CA ARG A 31 -1.64 14.84 10.59
C ARG A 31 -1.93 14.82 9.08
N PHE A 32 -1.83 13.64 8.47
CA PHE A 32 -1.99 13.48 7.03
C PHE A 32 -3.36 12.90 6.65
N ASP A 33 -4.01 13.50 5.67
CA ASP A 33 -5.35 13.09 5.22
C ASP A 33 -5.31 11.91 4.24
N VAL A 34 -4.18 11.72 3.54
CA VAL A 34 -3.98 10.62 2.60
C VAL A 34 -2.61 10.00 2.79
N VAL A 35 -2.56 8.68 2.85
CA VAL A 35 -1.33 7.87 2.81
C VAL A 35 -1.35 7.10 1.49
N VAL A 36 -0.25 7.15 0.75
CA VAL A 36 -0.10 6.41 -0.50
C VAL A 36 1.15 5.55 -0.42
N THR A 37 1.02 4.27 -0.77
CA THR A 37 2.16 3.37 -0.98
C THR A 37 1.89 2.46 -2.15
N ALA A 38 2.86 2.33 -3.04
CA ALA A 38 2.80 1.45 -4.19
C ALA A 38 4.15 0.77 -4.36
N SER A 39 4.14 -0.54 -4.53
CA SER A 39 5.33 -1.38 -4.69
C SER A 39 6.50 -1.03 -3.76
N SER A 40 6.27 -1.10 -2.45
CA SER A 40 7.23 -0.68 -1.45
C SER A 40 7.17 -1.54 -0.19
N VAL A 41 6.04 -1.53 0.51
CA VAL A 41 5.91 -2.17 1.82
C VAL A 41 6.09 -3.69 1.78
N GLU A 42 5.82 -4.35 0.65
CA GLU A 42 5.96 -5.80 0.48
C GLU A 42 7.40 -6.31 0.70
N HIS A 43 8.38 -5.43 0.51
CA HIS A 43 9.80 -5.74 0.68
C HIS A 43 10.29 -5.52 2.12
N SER A 44 9.50 -4.82 2.95
CA SER A 44 9.96 -4.32 4.24
C SER A 44 10.35 -5.46 5.19
N GLY A 45 11.58 -5.39 5.70
CA GLY A 45 12.11 -6.35 6.68
C GLY A 45 12.53 -7.71 6.11
N LEU A 46 12.68 -7.85 4.79
CA LEU A 46 13.11 -9.11 4.15
C LEU A 46 14.62 -9.23 3.90
N GLY A 47 15.44 -8.25 4.29
CA GLY A 47 16.89 -8.29 4.03
C GLY A 47 17.31 -7.72 2.68
N ARG A 48 16.34 -7.24 1.89
CA ARG A 48 16.57 -6.70 0.55
C ARG A 48 17.43 -5.45 0.63
N TYR A 49 18.41 -5.34 -0.26
CA TYR A 49 19.36 -4.20 -0.28
C TYR A 49 20.10 -3.97 1.04
N ASN A 50 20.36 -5.04 1.81
CA ASN A 50 20.95 -5.00 3.15
C ASN A 50 20.07 -4.29 4.20
N ASP A 51 18.76 -4.15 3.96
CA ASP A 51 17.83 -3.71 5.00
C ASP A 51 17.81 -4.71 6.16
N ALA A 52 17.56 -4.23 7.38
CA ALA A 52 17.49 -5.10 8.54
C ALA A 52 16.37 -6.14 8.39
N LEU A 53 16.63 -7.39 8.81
CA LEU A 53 15.61 -8.43 8.88
C LEU A 53 14.62 -8.10 9.99
N ASN A 54 13.34 -8.02 9.63
CA ASN A 54 12.23 -7.86 10.55
C ASN A 54 10.98 -8.50 9.92
N PRO A 55 10.51 -9.66 10.42
CA PRO A 55 9.37 -10.35 9.83
C PRO A 55 8.09 -9.50 9.80
N TRP A 56 7.99 -8.49 10.69
CA TRP A 56 6.87 -7.58 10.86
C TRP A 56 7.07 -6.21 10.19
N GLY A 57 8.11 -6.05 9.36
CA GLY A 57 8.51 -4.75 8.82
C GLY A 57 7.39 -4.01 8.06
N ASP A 58 6.61 -4.73 7.26
CA ASP A 58 5.48 -4.20 6.50
C ASP A 58 4.32 -3.78 7.42
N LEU A 59 3.95 -4.62 8.39
CA LEU A 59 2.92 -4.30 9.39
C LEU A 59 3.29 -3.05 10.19
N ILE A 60 4.55 -2.96 10.63
CA ILE A 60 5.07 -1.80 11.37
C ILE A 60 5.03 -0.54 10.51
N ALA A 61 5.36 -0.63 9.22
CA ALA A 61 5.30 0.50 8.30
C ALA A 61 3.87 1.04 8.17
N ILE A 62 2.88 0.16 7.95
CA ILE A 62 1.46 0.57 7.85
C ILE A 62 0.91 1.06 9.21
N ALA A 63 1.32 0.46 10.33
CA ALA A 63 0.94 0.93 11.66
C ALA A 63 1.51 2.33 11.96
N ARG A 64 2.77 2.60 11.59
CA ARG A 64 3.36 3.94 11.71
C ARG A 64 2.62 4.97 10.88
N ALA A 65 2.22 4.60 9.65
CA ALA A 65 1.39 5.46 8.81
C ALA A 65 0.06 5.79 9.50
N PHE A 66 -0.63 4.78 10.04
CA PHE A 66 -1.85 4.97 10.82
C PHE A 66 -1.66 5.97 11.97
N CYS A 67 -0.55 5.87 12.71
CA CYS A 67 -0.24 6.75 13.83
C CYS A 67 -0.13 8.23 13.43
N VAL A 68 0.27 8.56 12.19
CA VAL A 68 0.47 9.94 11.72
C VAL A 68 -0.69 10.47 10.88
N SER A 69 -1.65 9.63 10.53
CA SER A 69 -2.83 10.03 9.75
C SER A 69 -3.90 10.75 10.58
N ALA A 70 -4.65 11.65 9.93
CA ALA A 70 -5.85 12.28 10.48
C ALA A 70 -6.96 11.23 10.74
N ARG A 71 -7.97 11.57 11.54
CA ARG A 71 -9.09 10.65 11.85
C ARG A 71 -9.85 10.21 10.59
N HIS A 72 -10.06 11.14 9.66
CA HIS A 72 -10.77 10.90 8.41
C HIS A 72 -9.85 10.42 7.27
N ALA A 73 -8.61 10.03 7.57
CA ALA A 73 -7.63 9.77 6.52
C ALA A 73 -7.93 8.52 5.68
N ARG A 74 -7.43 8.53 4.45
CA ARG A 74 -7.47 7.39 3.53
C ARG A 74 -6.09 6.74 3.39
N LEU A 75 -6.06 5.42 3.28
CA LEU A 75 -4.89 4.67 2.83
C LEU A 75 -5.15 4.18 1.41
N VAL A 76 -4.28 4.54 0.47
CA VAL A 76 -4.22 4.01 -0.89
C VAL A 76 -2.99 3.11 -0.98
N ILE A 77 -3.22 1.81 -1.14
CA ILE A 77 -2.17 0.80 -1.11
C ILE A 77 -2.22 -0.07 -2.35
N ALA A 78 -1.08 -0.19 -3.02
CA ALA A 78 -0.85 -1.15 -4.10
C ALA A 78 0.26 -2.10 -3.69
N VAL A 79 -0.08 -3.37 -3.50
CA VAL A 79 0.84 -4.45 -3.16
C VAL A 79 0.57 -5.64 -4.07
N PRO A 80 1.54 -6.56 -4.23
CA PRO A 80 1.30 -7.77 -5.01
C PRO A 80 0.23 -8.62 -4.35
N THR A 81 -0.92 -8.76 -4.99
CA THR A 81 -1.92 -9.80 -4.71
C THR A 81 -1.92 -10.67 -5.95
N THR A 82 -1.62 -11.97 -5.89
CA THR A 82 -1.61 -12.78 -7.11
C THR A 82 -2.94 -12.60 -7.87
N PHE A 83 -2.88 -12.50 -9.19
CA PHE A 83 -4.10 -12.30 -9.98
C PHE A 83 -5.01 -13.52 -9.85
N GLN A 84 -6.08 -13.41 -9.06
CA GLN A 84 -7.23 -14.29 -9.25
C GLN A 84 -8.01 -13.77 -10.46
N ARG A 85 -8.03 -14.61 -11.48
CA ARG A 85 -8.62 -14.44 -12.81
C ARG A 85 -10.16 -14.38 -12.77
N ASP A 86 -10.76 -14.80 -11.66
CA ASP A 86 -12.17 -15.19 -11.57
C ASP A 86 -13.01 -14.22 -10.72
N ALA A 87 -12.53 -13.00 -10.49
CA ALA A 87 -13.37 -11.94 -9.92
C ALA A 87 -14.34 -11.46 -11.01
N GLU A 88 -15.52 -12.09 -11.14
CA GLU A 88 -16.58 -11.67 -12.07
C GLU A 88 -17.03 -10.22 -11.82
N HIS A 89 -16.75 -9.69 -10.63
CA HIS A 89 -17.08 -8.33 -10.20
C HIS A 89 -16.01 -7.72 -9.27
N GLU A 90 -16.01 -6.39 -9.18
CA GLU A 90 -15.24 -5.65 -8.17
C GLU A 90 -15.67 -6.11 -6.76
N ALA A 91 -14.70 -6.24 -5.84
CA ALA A 91 -15.04 -6.36 -4.42
C ALA A 91 -15.68 -5.06 -3.96
N THR A 92 -16.90 -5.15 -3.49
CA THR A 92 -17.63 -4.04 -2.85
C THR A 92 -17.59 -4.14 -1.33
N THR A 93 -17.18 -5.30 -0.82
CA THR A 93 -17.05 -5.58 0.62
C THR A 93 -15.63 -6.04 0.98
N GLU A 94 -15.29 -5.89 2.26
CA GLU A 94 -14.04 -6.39 2.83
C GLU A 94 -13.92 -7.91 2.68
N GLU A 95 -15.01 -8.64 2.91
CA GLU A 95 -15.05 -10.10 2.80
C GLU A 95 -14.74 -10.58 1.38
N GLU A 96 -15.30 -9.93 0.36
CA GLU A 96 -14.97 -10.22 -1.04
C GLU A 96 -13.52 -9.88 -1.35
N ALA A 97 -13.05 -8.70 -0.91
CA ALA A 97 -11.68 -8.26 -1.16
C ALA A 97 -10.65 -9.23 -0.57
N MET A 98 -10.94 -9.79 0.60
CA MET A 98 -10.09 -10.75 1.30
C MET A 98 -10.05 -12.14 0.66
N LYS A 99 -10.97 -12.48 -0.27
CA LYS A 99 -10.92 -13.78 -0.97
C LYS A 99 -9.90 -13.79 -2.12
N PHE A 100 -9.45 -12.61 -2.55
CA PHE A 100 -8.52 -12.47 -3.67
C PHE A 100 -7.07 -12.71 -3.28
N GLY A 101 -6.27 -13.12 -4.28
CA GLY A 101 -4.83 -13.27 -4.13
C GLY A 101 -4.38 -14.62 -3.60
N THR A 102 -3.11 -14.67 -3.23
CA THR A 102 -2.42 -15.84 -2.70
C THR A 102 -1.29 -15.31 -1.85
N ASP A 103 -1.19 -15.84 -0.63
CA ASP A 103 -0.12 -15.52 0.27
C ASP A 103 1.15 -16.26 -0.14
N TRP A 104 2.20 -15.50 -0.44
CA TRP A 104 3.52 -16.05 -0.75
C TRP A 104 4.61 -15.18 -0.14
N LEU A 105 5.73 -15.81 0.18
CA LEU A 105 6.90 -15.15 0.71
C LEU A 105 8.13 -15.59 -0.08
N GLY A 106 8.74 -14.65 -0.79
CA GLY A 106 10.05 -14.80 -1.36
C GLY A 106 11.09 -14.31 -0.36
N PHE A 107 11.94 -15.22 0.13
CA PHE A 107 13.09 -14.84 0.95
C PHE A 107 13.94 -13.78 0.20
N ASN A 108 14.27 -12.68 0.89
CA ASN A 108 14.99 -11.54 0.29
C ASN A 108 14.31 -10.89 -0.94
N GLY A 109 13.07 -11.27 -1.23
CA GLY A 109 12.35 -10.90 -2.44
C GLY A 109 11.24 -9.91 -2.13
N ALA A 110 10.04 -10.45 -1.91
CA ALA A 110 8.81 -9.71 -1.64
C ALA A 110 7.78 -10.65 -0.99
N ARG A 111 6.76 -10.06 -0.38
CA ARG A 111 5.52 -10.74 -0.02
C ARG A 111 4.51 -10.59 -1.16
N THR A 112 3.73 -11.63 -1.43
CA THR A 112 2.40 -11.46 -2.04
C THR A 112 1.36 -11.63 -0.96
N TYR A 113 0.28 -10.87 -1.08
CA TYR A 113 -0.77 -10.80 -0.10
C TYR A 113 -2.01 -11.50 -0.66
N GLY A 114 -2.50 -12.47 0.11
CA GLY A 114 -3.76 -13.15 -0.12
C GLY A 114 -4.65 -13.07 1.12
N PRO A 115 -5.61 -14.01 1.25
CA PRO A 115 -6.61 -13.98 2.31
C PRO A 115 -6.07 -13.96 3.74
N VAL A 116 -4.83 -14.41 3.97
CA VAL A 116 -4.25 -14.44 5.31
C VAL A 116 -3.47 -13.16 5.60
N ARG A 117 -2.48 -12.78 4.77
CA ARG A 117 -1.59 -11.64 5.09
C ARG A 117 -2.25 -10.29 4.86
N TYR A 118 -3.13 -10.19 3.85
CA TYR A 118 -3.73 -8.92 3.48
C TYR A 118 -4.53 -8.29 4.64
N PRO A 119 -5.42 -9.03 5.36
CA PRO A 119 -6.08 -8.52 6.57
C PRO A 119 -5.13 -8.04 7.66
N TYR A 120 -4.00 -8.72 7.88
CA TYR A 120 -3.01 -8.29 8.87
C TYR A 120 -2.33 -6.99 8.46
N LEU A 121 -2.01 -6.81 7.17
CA LEU A 121 -1.38 -5.60 6.66
C LEU A 121 -2.21 -4.34 6.95
N VAL A 122 -3.53 -4.46 6.87
CA VAL A 122 -4.46 -3.33 6.94
C VAL A 122 -5.37 -3.36 8.17
N THR A 123 -5.00 -4.07 9.24
CA THR A 123 -5.88 -4.32 10.41
C THR A 123 -6.51 -3.06 11.02
N ASN A 124 -5.78 -1.94 11.07
CA ASN A 124 -6.29 -0.68 11.64
C ASN A 124 -7.08 0.17 10.63
N TRP A 125 -7.26 -0.33 9.41
CA TRP A 125 -7.93 0.35 8.33
C TRP A 125 -9.21 -0.41 7.96
N GLN A 126 -10.24 0.31 7.56
CA GLN A 126 -11.51 -0.23 7.10
C GLN A 126 -11.51 -0.22 5.58
N PHE A 127 -11.78 -1.36 4.95
CA PHE A 127 -11.88 -1.45 3.50
C PHE A 127 -12.95 -0.48 2.98
N ALA A 128 -12.62 0.27 1.92
CA ALA A 128 -13.55 1.17 1.26
C ALA A 128 -13.92 0.69 -0.14
N HIS A 129 -12.92 0.50 -1.01
CA HIS A 129 -13.13 -0.08 -2.34
C HIS A 129 -11.81 -0.55 -2.96
N ARG A 130 -11.91 -1.40 -3.98
CA ARG A 130 -10.82 -1.84 -4.85
C ARG A 130 -10.90 -1.07 -6.17
N VAL A 131 -9.78 -0.61 -6.70
CA VAL A 131 -9.71 -0.03 -8.04
C VAL A 131 -9.31 -1.15 -9.01
N ASP A 132 -10.22 -1.49 -9.91
CA ASP A 132 -9.93 -2.43 -11.00
C ASP A 132 -9.25 -1.68 -12.17
N PRO A 133 -7.98 -2.00 -12.50
CA PRO A 133 -7.29 -1.39 -13.62
C PRO A 133 -7.99 -1.64 -14.98
N ALA A 134 -8.81 -2.69 -15.12
CA ALA A 134 -9.60 -2.92 -16.33
C ALA A 134 -10.81 -1.97 -16.47
N ARG A 135 -11.30 -1.39 -15.36
CA ARG A 135 -12.45 -0.48 -15.32
C ARG A 135 -12.10 1.00 -15.26
N ALA A 136 -10.83 1.37 -15.08
CA ALA A 136 -10.36 2.77 -15.06
C ALA A 136 -10.54 3.53 -16.40
N ASN A 137 -11.36 3.00 -17.32
CA ASN A 137 -11.51 3.45 -18.69
C ASN A 137 -12.97 3.65 -19.13
N ARG A 138 -13.59 4.78 -18.75
CA ARG A 138 -14.73 5.29 -19.52
C ARG A 138 -14.50 6.63 -20.22
N THR A 139 -13.32 7.26 -20.09
CA THR A 139 -13.08 8.56 -20.75
C THR A 139 -11.65 8.81 -21.27
N GLY A 140 -10.74 7.82 -21.36
CA GLY A 140 -9.46 8.10 -22.03
C GLY A 140 -8.26 7.15 -21.90
N CYS A 141 -8.41 5.83 -21.93
CA CYS A 141 -7.22 4.96 -21.96
C CYS A 141 -6.56 4.85 -23.33
N ASN A 142 -5.24 4.70 -23.22
CA ASN A 142 -4.31 3.96 -24.07
C ASN A 142 -4.91 2.64 -24.65
N PRO A 143 -4.59 2.23 -25.89
CA PRO A 143 -5.04 1.00 -26.58
C PRO A 143 -4.77 -0.36 -25.88
N HIS A 144 -4.34 -0.37 -24.61
CA HIS A 144 -4.14 -1.56 -23.79
C HIS A 144 -5.23 -1.82 -22.74
N CYS A 145 -6.20 -0.91 -22.57
CA CYS A 145 -7.32 -1.17 -21.66
C CYS A 145 -8.21 -2.31 -22.23
N GLY A 146 -8.35 -3.39 -21.45
CA GLY A 146 -8.98 -4.66 -21.87
C GLY A 146 -8.01 -5.83 -22.10
N LYS A 147 -6.69 -5.60 -22.04
CA LYS A 147 -5.69 -6.69 -21.97
C LYS A 147 -5.43 -7.02 -20.50
N GLU A 148 -5.19 -8.30 -20.21
CA GLU A 148 -4.81 -8.76 -18.87
C GLU A 148 -3.72 -7.83 -18.32
N PRO A 149 -3.93 -7.20 -17.15
CA PRO A 149 -2.83 -6.53 -16.48
C PRO A 149 -1.70 -7.56 -16.34
N PRO A 150 -0.46 -7.18 -16.65
CA PRO A 150 0.65 -8.12 -16.63
C PRO A 150 0.76 -8.78 -15.26
N ALA A 151 1.33 -9.98 -15.17
CA ALA A 151 1.40 -10.76 -13.92
C ALA A 151 2.05 -10.03 -12.72
N TRP A 152 2.74 -8.92 -12.98
CA TRP A 152 3.35 -8.02 -11.99
C TRP A 152 2.48 -6.81 -11.61
N GLY A 153 1.29 -6.66 -12.18
CA GLY A 153 0.34 -5.60 -11.90
C GLY A 153 -0.14 -5.65 -10.45
N GLN A 154 -0.04 -4.54 -9.74
CA GLN A 154 -0.52 -4.43 -8.37
C GLN A 154 -1.94 -3.87 -8.39
N ILE A 155 -2.85 -4.55 -7.70
CA ILE A 155 -4.19 -4.06 -7.48
C ILE A 155 -4.13 -2.94 -6.45
N VAL A 156 -4.81 -1.82 -6.74
CA VAL A 156 -4.91 -0.70 -5.82
C VAL A 156 -6.15 -0.87 -4.96
N TYR A 157 -5.97 -0.74 -3.66
CA TYR A 157 -7.04 -0.77 -2.68
C TYR A 157 -7.06 0.54 -1.90
N VAL A 158 -8.27 0.98 -1.58
CA VAL A 158 -8.51 2.18 -0.77
C VAL A 158 -9.18 1.78 0.53
N PHE A 159 -8.69 2.36 1.61
CA PHE A 159 -9.20 2.16 2.96
C PHE A 159 -9.49 3.50 3.63
N GLN A 160 -10.41 3.46 4.59
CA GLN A 160 -10.67 4.53 5.56
C GLN A 160 -9.99 4.19 6.88
N LYS A 161 -9.41 5.18 7.56
CA LYS A 161 -8.91 4.97 8.92
C LYS A 161 -10.05 4.58 9.86
N ARG A 162 -9.88 3.53 10.67
CA ARG A 162 -10.89 3.15 11.69
C ARG A 162 -10.91 4.17 12.82
N ASP A 163 -12.11 4.57 13.24
CA ASP A 163 -12.32 5.29 14.48
C ASP A 163 -12.24 4.28 15.64
N HIS A 164 -11.36 4.55 16.61
CA HIS A 164 -11.27 3.82 17.89
C HIS A 164 -11.95 4.63 18.98
#